data_AF-A0A831YF69-F1
#
_entry.id   AF-A0A831YF69-F1
#
_cell.length_a   1.000
_cell.length_b   1.000
_cell.length_c   1.000
_cell.angle_alpha   90.00
_cell.angle_beta   90.00
_cell.angle_gamma   90.00
#
_symmetry.space_group_name_H-M   'P 1'
#
loop_
_entity.id
_entity.type
_entity.pdbx_description
1 polymer ?
#
loop_
_entity_poly.entity_id
_entity_poly.type
_entity_poly.pdbx_seq_one_letter_code
_entity_poly.pdbx_strand_id
1 'polypeptide(L)'
;MDEGKARGSLTLKGFEKEVEVNGEKYTVKVIDGEAVEEDRDGRKLLRIKITAEVGGVRSDYVMTYGRYGKLNAAVGRAYVRADGEADAERFLALIKALTGKEPNVYRMKDGRIVIECYREHLDGLRRYTELADTIEKWLEGNM
;
A
#
# COMPACT_ATOMS: atom_id res chain seq x y z
N MET A 1 -9.75 5.22 27.54
CA MET A 1 -10.79 4.20 27.30
C MET A 1 -10.15 3.16 26.40
N ASP A 2 -9.83 2.01 27.00
CA ASP A 2 -9.30 0.82 26.31
C ASP A 2 -10.37 0.30 25.34
N GLU A 3 -10.16 0.48 24.04
CA GLU A 3 -10.90 -0.27 23.02
C GLU A 3 -9.91 -1.08 22.18
N GLY A 4 -9.92 -2.40 22.37
CA GLY A 4 -9.65 -3.32 21.26
C GLY A 4 -8.32 -4.07 21.23
N LYS A 5 -7.73 -4.48 22.37
CA LYS A 5 -6.62 -5.47 22.41
C LYS A 5 -7.02 -6.92 22.02
N ALA A 6 -7.91 -7.09 21.04
CA ALA A 6 -8.33 -8.41 20.57
C ALA A 6 -8.80 -8.43 19.10
N ARG A 7 -8.31 -7.54 18.23
CA ARG A 7 -8.23 -7.88 16.80
C ARG A 7 -6.87 -8.53 16.60
N GLY A 8 -6.83 -9.84 16.35
CA GLY A 8 -5.58 -10.54 16.05
C GLY A 8 -4.87 -9.81 14.93
N SER A 9 -3.75 -9.18 15.24
CA SER A 9 -2.92 -8.48 14.27
C SER A 9 -2.29 -9.54 13.37
N LEU A 10 -2.45 -9.37 12.06
CA LEU A 10 -1.85 -10.27 11.07
C LEU A 10 -0.37 -9.95 10.92
N THR A 11 0.43 -10.92 10.50
CA THR A 11 1.81 -10.68 10.05
C THR A 11 1.83 -10.58 8.53
N LEU A 12 2.55 -9.59 7.99
CA LEU A 12 2.84 -9.52 6.55
C LEU A 12 3.71 -10.69 6.12
N LYS A 13 4.77 -10.97 6.88
CA LYS A 13 5.72 -12.01 6.49
C LYS A 13 5.05 -13.38 6.46
N GLY A 14 5.18 -14.07 5.34
CA GLY A 14 4.52 -15.36 5.12
C GLY A 14 3.04 -15.27 4.73
N PHE A 15 2.51 -14.05 4.52
CA PHE A 15 1.19 -13.88 3.93
C PHE A 15 1.18 -14.45 2.51
N GLU A 16 0.20 -15.31 2.23
CA GLU A 16 -0.04 -15.86 0.91
C GLU A 16 -1.54 -15.82 0.57
N LYS A 17 -1.87 -15.34 -0.63
CA LYS A 17 -3.25 -15.28 -1.09
C LYS A 17 -3.34 -15.23 -2.62
N GLU A 18 -4.30 -15.94 -3.18
CA GLU A 18 -4.69 -15.77 -4.58
C GLU A 18 -5.76 -14.69 -4.74
N VAL A 19 -5.59 -13.84 -5.74
CA VAL A 19 -6.56 -12.80 -6.11
C VAL A 19 -6.70 -12.73 -7.62
N GLU A 20 -7.87 -12.30 -8.09
CA GLU A 20 -8.11 -11.98 -9.49
C GLU A 20 -8.12 -10.47 -9.67
N VAL A 21 -7.37 -9.96 -10.66
CA VAL A 21 -7.33 -8.55 -11.05
C VAL A 21 -7.45 -8.51 -12.57
N ASN A 22 -8.34 -7.67 -13.09
CA ASN A 22 -8.64 -7.55 -14.52
C ASN A 22 -8.89 -8.88 -15.27
N GLY A 23 -9.39 -9.91 -14.58
CA GLY A 23 -9.63 -11.24 -15.14
C GLY A 23 -8.42 -12.18 -15.13
N GLU A 24 -7.27 -11.73 -14.61
CA GLU A 24 -6.07 -12.55 -14.42
C GLU A 24 -5.87 -12.92 -12.95
N LYS A 25 -5.45 -14.16 -12.70
CA LYS A 25 -5.20 -14.67 -11.34
C LYS A 25 -3.73 -14.49 -10.96
N TYR A 26 -3.51 -13.95 -9.77
CA TYR A 26 -2.21 -13.72 -9.19
C TYR A 26 -2.11 -14.38 -7.82
N THR A 27 -1.10 -15.23 -7.63
CA THR A 27 -0.66 -15.65 -6.30
C THR A 27 0.26 -14.58 -5.74
N VAL A 28 -0.06 -14.05 -4.56
CA VAL A 28 0.73 -13.05 -3.84
C VAL A 28 1.39 -13.73 -2.64
N LYS A 29 2.72 -13.62 -2.52
CA LYS A 29 3.51 -14.12 -1.39
C LYS A 29 4.37 -13.01 -0.83
N VAL A 30 4.09 -12.57 0.40
CA VAL A 30 4.85 -11.48 1.03
C VAL A 30 6.05 -12.03 1.77
N ILE A 31 7.21 -11.47 1.45
CA ILE A 31 8.50 -11.83 2.01
C ILE A 31 8.84 -10.94 3.20
N ASP A 32 8.57 -9.64 3.06
CA ASP A 32 8.90 -8.63 4.05
C ASP A 32 8.07 -7.35 3.85
N GLY A 33 7.99 -6.51 4.88
CA GLY A 33 7.39 -5.19 4.75
C GLY A 33 7.70 -4.26 5.90
N GLU A 34 7.79 -2.98 5.59
CA GLU A 34 8.11 -1.92 6.55
C GLU A 34 7.34 -0.64 6.23
N ALA A 35 7.11 0.16 7.28
CA ALA A 35 6.56 1.50 7.18
C ALA A 35 7.47 2.49 7.92
N VAL A 36 7.78 3.60 7.27
CA VAL A 36 8.66 4.67 7.78
C VAL A 36 7.98 6.03 7.58
N GLU A 37 8.01 6.87 8.62
CA GLU A 37 7.67 8.29 8.49
C GLU A 37 8.89 9.07 7.99
N GLU A 38 8.71 9.83 6.92
CA GLU A 38 9.74 10.68 6.32
C GLU A 38 9.30 12.15 6.38
N ASP A 39 10.22 13.06 6.72
CA ASP A 39 9.99 14.49 6.52
C ASP A 39 10.64 14.91 5.21
N ARG A 40 9.84 15.53 4.33
CA ARG A 40 10.33 16.13 3.09
C ARG A 40 9.76 17.52 2.92
N ASP A 41 10.63 18.51 2.97
CA ASP A 41 10.28 19.93 2.81
C ASP A 41 9.19 20.37 3.81
N GLY A 42 9.25 19.88 5.06
CA GLY A 42 8.27 20.16 6.11
C GLY A 42 6.94 19.42 5.95
N ARG A 43 6.88 18.43 5.04
CA ARG A 43 5.73 17.54 4.86
C ARG A 43 6.06 16.18 5.44
N LYS A 44 5.27 15.75 6.41
CA LYS A 44 5.30 14.39 6.95
C LYS A 44 4.65 13.43 5.95
N LEU A 45 5.46 12.54 5.41
CA LEU A 45 5.07 11.48 4.49
C LEU A 45 5.18 10.13 5.20
N LEU A 46 4.38 9.18 4.75
CA LEU A 46 4.46 7.79 5.20
C LEU A 46 4.85 6.93 4.01
N ARG A 47 6.06 6.38 4.06
CA ARG A 47 6.57 5.46 3.05
C ARG A 47 6.34 4.03 3.50
N ILE A 48 5.67 3.24 2.68
CA ILE A 48 5.43 1.82 2.90
C ILE A 48 6.15 1.05 1.80
N LYS A 49 6.97 0.08 2.20
CA LYS A 49 7.68 -0.82 1.29
C LYS A 49 7.27 -2.25 1.62
N ILE A 50 6.88 -3.02 0.61
CA ILE A 50 6.52 -4.43 0.73
C ILE A 50 7.31 -5.23 -0.31
N THR A 51 8.08 -6.21 0.15
CA THR A 51 8.79 -7.14 -0.72
C THR A 51 7.91 -8.36 -0.92
N ALA A 52 7.54 -8.67 -2.16
CA ALA A 52 6.64 -9.79 -2.45
C ALA A 52 6.97 -10.46 -3.78
N GLU A 53 6.58 -11.72 -3.90
CA GLU A 53 6.43 -12.41 -5.18
C GLU A 53 4.95 -12.32 -5.59
N VAL A 54 4.69 -11.79 -6.79
CA VAL A 54 3.34 -11.67 -7.35
C VAL A 54 3.32 -12.29 -8.74
N GLY A 55 2.55 -13.36 -8.91
CA GLY A 55 2.50 -14.10 -10.18
C GLY A 55 3.88 -14.64 -10.60
N GLY A 56 4.69 -15.08 -9.63
CA GLY A 56 6.04 -15.60 -9.88
C GLY A 56 7.13 -14.54 -10.09
N VAL A 57 6.80 -13.25 -10.01
CA VAL A 57 7.78 -12.15 -10.11
C VAL A 57 8.02 -11.52 -8.74
N ARG A 58 9.26 -11.56 -8.28
CA ARG A 58 9.69 -10.90 -7.04
C ARG A 58 10.01 -9.44 -7.28
N SER A 59 9.41 -8.53 -6.50
CA SER A 59 9.67 -7.10 -6.58
C SER A 59 9.48 -6.40 -5.23
N ASP A 60 9.98 -5.15 -5.15
CA ASP A 60 9.78 -4.23 -4.05
C ASP A 60 8.68 -3.23 -4.43
N TYR A 61 7.53 -3.35 -3.77
CA TYR A 61 6.37 -2.49 -4.00
C TYR A 61 6.40 -1.34 -3.00
N VAL A 62 6.58 -0.13 -3.51
CA VAL A 62 6.70 1.08 -2.70
C VAL A 62 5.53 2.01 -2.97
N MET A 63 4.89 2.50 -1.91
CA MET A 63 3.95 3.61 -1.97
C MET A 63 4.30 4.67 -0.93
N THR A 64 4.01 5.93 -1.26
CA THR A 64 4.20 7.04 -0.33
C THR A 64 2.88 7.76 -0.12
N TYR A 65 2.42 7.75 1.12
CA TYR A 65 1.28 8.50 1.61
C TYR A 65 1.66 9.91 1.98
N GLY A 66 0.83 10.84 1.54
CA GLY A 66 0.83 12.22 1.97
C GLY A 66 -0.56 12.67 2.39
N ARG A 67 -0.61 13.90 2.88
CA ARG A 67 -1.82 14.59 3.28
C ARG A 67 -2.17 15.68 2.29
N TYR A 68 -3.41 15.66 1.77
CA TYR A 68 -3.80 16.55 0.68
C TYR A 68 -5.17 17.21 0.90
N GLY A 69 -5.28 18.45 0.42
CA GLY A 69 -6.53 19.20 0.37
C GLY A 69 -7.01 19.72 1.72
N LYS A 70 -8.17 20.40 1.71
CA LYS A 70 -8.77 21.02 2.91
C LYS A 70 -9.22 20.00 3.97
N LEU A 71 -9.47 18.77 3.55
CA LEU A 71 -9.92 17.66 4.42
C LEU A 71 -8.76 16.77 4.89
N ASN A 72 -7.51 17.16 4.62
CA ASN A 72 -6.34 16.44 5.11
C ASN A 72 -6.36 14.93 4.72
N ALA A 73 -6.80 14.66 3.49
CA ALA A 73 -7.04 13.31 3.01
C ALA A 73 -5.73 12.54 2.90
N ALA A 74 -5.71 11.30 3.41
CA ALA A 74 -4.58 10.38 3.24
C ALA A 74 -4.61 9.78 1.83
N VAL A 75 -3.61 10.14 1.02
CA VAL A 75 -3.46 9.65 -0.35
C VAL A 75 -2.06 9.10 -0.54
N GLY A 76 -1.99 7.80 -0.83
CA GLY A 76 -0.80 7.05 -1.21
C GLY A 76 -0.64 7.04 -2.72
N ARG A 77 0.58 7.25 -3.20
CA ARG A 77 0.91 7.14 -4.62
C ARG A 77 2.07 6.18 -4.83
N ALA A 78 1.95 5.35 -5.86
CA ALA A 78 3.06 4.63 -6.48
C ALA A 78 3.14 5.03 -7.96
N TYR A 79 4.37 5.14 -8.45
CA TYR A 79 4.65 5.53 -9.84
C TYR A 79 5.34 4.39 -10.54
N VAL A 80 4.75 3.97 -11.65
CA VAL A 80 5.27 2.92 -12.52
C VAL A 80 5.65 3.53 -13.86
N ARG A 81 6.71 3.01 -14.48
CA ARG A 81 7.18 3.47 -15.79
C ARG A 81 6.14 3.19 -16.87
N ALA A 82 6.27 3.88 -18.00
CA ALA A 82 5.31 3.82 -19.10
C ALA A 82 5.21 2.44 -19.77
N ASP A 83 6.25 1.61 -19.64
CA ASP A 83 6.35 0.23 -20.12
C ASP A 83 6.14 -0.81 -19.00
N GLY A 84 5.71 -0.37 -17.82
CA GLY A 84 5.56 -1.19 -16.62
C GLY A 84 4.13 -1.63 -16.34
N GLU A 85 3.26 -1.77 -17.34
CA GLU A 85 1.86 -2.18 -17.14
C GLU A 85 1.71 -3.43 -16.29
N ALA A 86 2.52 -4.46 -16.55
CA ALA A 86 2.51 -5.70 -15.77
C ALA A 86 2.93 -5.47 -14.31
N ASP A 87 3.84 -4.53 -14.05
CA ASP A 87 4.23 -4.17 -12.67
C ASP A 87 3.12 -3.41 -11.95
N ALA A 88 2.39 -2.56 -12.68
CA ALA A 88 1.20 -1.90 -12.13
C ALA A 88 0.12 -2.91 -11.76
N GLU A 89 -0.14 -3.90 -12.62
CA GLU A 89 -1.12 -4.95 -12.37
C GLU A 89 -0.74 -5.84 -11.17
N ARG A 90 0.53 -6.22 -11.06
CA ARG A 90 1.05 -6.94 -9.87
C ARG A 90 0.90 -6.11 -8.60
N PHE A 91 1.11 -4.79 -8.68
CA PHE A 91 0.89 -3.90 -7.56
C PHE A 91 -0.60 -3.91 -7.14
N LEU A 92 -1.52 -3.85 -8.10
CA LEU A 92 -2.95 -3.93 -7.85
C LEU A 92 -3.31 -5.24 -7.14
N ALA A 93 -2.77 -6.35 -7.62
CA ALA A 93 -2.96 -7.66 -7.00
C ALA A 93 -2.44 -7.69 -5.55
N LEU A 94 -1.26 -7.15 -5.29
CA LEU A 94 -0.72 -7.04 -3.93
C LEU A 94 -1.67 -6.26 -3.00
N ILE A 95 -2.13 -5.08 -3.43
CA ILE A 95 -2.99 -4.23 -2.61
C ILE A 95 -4.36 -4.86 -2.38
N LYS A 96 -4.95 -5.44 -3.44
CA LYS A 96 -6.21 -6.18 -3.34
C LYS A 96 -6.08 -7.38 -2.40
N ALA A 97 -4.96 -8.10 -2.44
CA ALA A 97 -4.73 -9.25 -1.56
C ALA A 97 -4.71 -8.83 -0.09
N LEU A 98 -3.93 -7.78 0.23
CA LEU A 98 -3.71 -7.30 1.59
C LEU A 98 -4.90 -6.54 2.19
N THR A 99 -5.64 -5.80 1.36
CA THR A 99 -6.69 -4.87 1.85
C THR A 99 -8.10 -5.29 1.47
N GLY A 100 -8.25 -6.16 0.47
CA GLY A 100 -9.53 -6.48 -0.16
C GLY A 100 -10.08 -5.36 -1.05
N LYS A 101 -9.30 -4.29 -1.30
CA LYS A 101 -9.68 -3.12 -2.08
C LYS A 101 -8.72 -2.94 -3.25
N GLU A 102 -9.27 -2.63 -4.41
CA GLU A 102 -8.46 -2.29 -5.58
C GLU A 102 -8.10 -0.81 -5.56
N PRO A 103 -6.81 -0.46 -5.78
CA PRO A 103 -6.40 0.92 -5.89
C PRO A 103 -6.84 1.54 -7.21
N ASN A 104 -6.85 2.87 -7.26
CA ASN A 104 -7.21 3.61 -8.46
C ASN A 104 -6.01 3.71 -9.39
N VAL A 105 -6.20 3.55 -10.70
CA VAL A 105 -5.11 3.58 -11.68
C VAL A 105 -5.41 4.56 -12.80
N TYR A 106 -4.43 5.39 -13.15
CA TYR A 106 -4.50 6.23 -14.33
C TYR A 106 -3.13 6.45 -14.97
N ARG A 107 -3.14 6.83 -16.25
CA ARG A 107 -1.95 7.16 -17.01
C ARG A 107 -1.75 8.66 -17.09
N MET A 108 -0.54 9.12 -16.81
CA MET A 108 -0.12 10.51 -16.96
C MET A 108 0.16 10.85 -18.42
N LYS A 109 0.21 12.15 -18.73
CA LYS A 109 0.55 12.64 -20.08
C LYS A 109 1.94 12.20 -20.56
N ASP A 110 2.87 11.97 -19.65
CA ASP A 110 4.23 11.50 -19.93
C ASP A 110 4.33 9.96 -20.02
N GLY A 111 3.18 9.27 -20.04
CA GLY A 111 3.10 7.82 -20.15
C GLY A 111 3.22 7.07 -18.83
N ARG A 112 3.70 7.70 -17.75
CA ARG A 112 3.81 7.03 -16.44
C ARG A 112 2.45 6.59 -15.93
N ILE A 113 2.41 5.44 -15.29
CA ILE A 113 1.22 4.91 -14.64
C ILE A 113 1.26 5.31 -13.17
N VAL A 114 0.16 5.87 -12.67
CA VAL A 114 0.00 6.24 -11.27
C VAL A 114 -1.04 5.32 -10.65
N ILE A 115 -0.66 4.77 -9.49
CA ILE A 115 -1.53 3.97 -8.64
C ILE A 115 -1.82 4.78 -7.40
N GLU A 116 -3.09 5.08 -7.14
CA GLU A 116 -3.54 5.83 -5.97
C GLU A 116 -4.23 4.90 -4.97
N CYS A 117 -3.72 4.92 -3.74
CA CYS A 117 -4.28 4.22 -2.60
C CYS A 117 -4.83 5.25 -1.61
N TYR A 118 -6.12 5.25 -1.34
CA TYR A 118 -6.74 6.15 -0.35
C TYR A 118 -6.72 5.58 1.07
N ARG A 119 -7.39 6.29 1.99
CA ARG A 119 -7.50 5.93 3.41
C ARG A 119 -7.97 4.48 3.64
N GLU A 120 -8.90 3.97 2.85
CA GLU A 120 -9.41 2.59 3.00
C GLU A 120 -8.33 1.52 2.82
N HIS A 121 -7.37 1.77 1.93
CA HIS A 121 -6.22 0.87 1.71
C HIS A 121 -5.29 0.92 2.91
N LEU A 122 -5.05 2.13 3.44
CA LEU A 122 -4.21 2.33 4.61
C LEU A 122 -4.81 1.68 5.86
N ASP A 123 -6.14 1.75 6.03
CA ASP A 123 -6.87 1.05 7.10
C ASP A 123 -6.80 -0.48 6.96
N GLY A 124 -6.73 -0.99 5.73
CA GLY A 124 -6.46 -2.41 5.46
C GLY A 124 -5.04 -2.80 5.88
N LEU A 125 -4.04 -2.00 5.47
CA LEU A 125 -2.62 -2.23 5.79
C LEU A 125 -2.32 -2.12 7.29
N ARG A 126 -3.07 -1.30 8.03
CA ARG A 126 -2.95 -1.17 9.49
C ARG A 126 -3.25 -2.46 10.25
N ARG A 127 -3.86 -3.46 9.61
CA ARG A 127 -4.13 -4.77 10.25
C ARG A 127 -2.86 -5.60 10.44
N TYR A 128 -1.76 -5.22 9.78
CA TYR A 128 -0.50 -5.94 9.84
C TYR A 128 0.45 -5.34 10.86
N THR A 129 0.98 -6.16 11.76
CA THR A 129 1.86 -5.73 12.87
C THR A 129 3.05 -4.90 12.42
N GLU A 130 3.66 -5.28 11.30
CA GLU A 130 4.87 -4.67 10.76
C GLU A 130 4.65 -3.23 10.28
N LEU A 131 3.39 -2.86 10.00
CA LEU A 131 3.02 -1.53 9.51
C LEU A 131 2.18 -0.73 10.51
N ALA A 132 1.43 -1.42 11.38
CA ALA A 132 0.36 -0.85 12.20
C ALA A 132 0.82 0.37 13.00
N ASP A 133 1.87 0.23 13.81
CA ASP A 133 2.34 1.27 14.72
C ASP A 133 2.76 2.55 13.98
N THR A 134 3.50 2.40 12.87
CA THR A 134 3.95 3.55 12.08
C THR A 134 2.78 4.21 11.36
N ILE A 135 1.85 3.41 10.83
CA ILE A 135 0.62 3.93 10.20
C ILE A 135 -0.18 4.72 11.24
N GLU A 136 -0.40 4.19 12.44
CA GLU A 136 -1.18 4.86 13.49
C GLU A 136 -0.56 6.18 13.93
N LYS A 137 0.75 6.18 14.21
CA LYS A 137 1.48 7.40 14.59
C LYS A 137 1.40 8.46 13.51
N TRP A 138 1.62 8.08 12.25
CA TRP A 138 1.52 9.03 11.13
C TRP A 138 0.09 9.54 10.95
N LEU A 139 -0.92 8.72 11.25
CA LEU A 139 -2.31 9.10 11.14
C LEU A 139 -2.72 10.11 12.21
N GLU A 140 -2.31 9.90 13.46
CA GLU A 140 -2.60 10.76 14.62
C GLU A 140 -1.81 12.07 14.58
N GLY A 141 -0.50 12.00 14.29
CA GLY A 141 0.41 13.15 14.31
C GLY A 141 0.22 14.14 13.16
N ASN A 142 -0.75 13.88 12.28
CA ASN A 142 -1.10 14.68 11.11
C ASN A 142 -2.63 14.86 10.97
N MET A 143 -3.42 14.78 12.05
CA MET A 143 -4.86 15.13 12.01
C MET A 143 -5.07 16.64 12.10
#